data_AF-W1Y759-F1
#
_entry.id   AF-W1Y759-F1
#
_cell.length_a   1.000
_cell.length_b   1.000
_cell.length_c   1.000
_cell.angle_alpha   90.00
_cell.angle_beta   90.00
_cell.angle_gamma   90.00
#
_symmetry.space_group_name_H-M   'P 1'
#
loop_
_entity.id
_entity.type
_entity.pdbx_description
1 polymer ?
#
loop_
_entity_poly.entity_id
_entity_poly.type
_entity_poly.pdbx_seq_one_letter_code
_entity_poly.pdbx_strand_id
1 'polypeptide(L)'
;DAADAMEKVVTGEADLAIAGKPETLPGAVAFSMLENLAVVLIAPALPCPVRNQVSAEKPDWSTVPFIMADQGPVRRRIELWFRRNKISNPMIYATV
;
A
#
# COMPACT_ATOMS: atom_id res chain seq x y z
N ASP A 1 1.37 15.45 1.33
CA ASP A 1 1.33 14.25 0.46
C ASP A 1 -0.13 13.92 0.13
N ALA A 2 -0.40 13.06 -0.87
CA ALA A 2 -1.70 12.42 -1.05
C ALA A 2 -2.09 11.54 0.15
N ALA A 3 -1.10 11.06 0.92
CA ALA A 3 -1.33 10.38 2.19
C ALA A 3 -2.08 11.26 3.22
N ASP A 4 -1.89 12.57 3.19
CA ASP A 4 -2.45 13.53 4.16
C ASP A 4 -3.79 14.12 3.69
N ALA A 5 -4.32 13.64 2.57
CA ALA A 5 -5.51 14.19 1.92
C ALA A 5 -6.72 14.27 2.85
N MET A 6 -6.87 13.30 3.76
CA MET A 6 -7.96 13.28 4.75
C MET A 6 -7.75 14.37 5.81
N GLU A 7 -6.53 14.53 6.32
CA GLU A 7 -6.20 15.53 7.33
C GLU A 7 -6.50 16.94 6.81
N LYS A 8 -6.14 17.24 5.56
CA LYS A 8 -6.42 18.54 4.93
C LYS A 8 -7.90 18.88 4.86
N VAL A 9 -8.78 17.89 4.68
CA VAL A 9 -10.22 18.12 4.72
C VAL A 9 -10.71 18.34 6.15
N VAL A 10 -10.16 17.59 7.11
CA VAL A 10 -10.51 17.76 8.53
C VAL A 10 -10.06 19.11 9.08
N THR A 11 -8.89 19.62 8.67
CA THR A 11 -8.36 20.92 9.12
C THR A 11 -8.98 22.11 8.39
N GLY A 12 -9.77 21.87 7.34
CA GLY A 12 -10.36 22.91 6.51
C GLY A 12 -9.39 23.56 5.52
N GLU A 13 -8.20 22.96 5.32
CA GLU A 13 -7.27 23.38 4.26
C GLU A 13 -7.76 23.03 2.85
N ALA A 14 -8.68 22.06 2.74
CA ALA A 14 -9.33 21.67 1.50
C ALA A 14 -10.81 21.35 1.72
N ASP A 15 -11.67 21.75 0.77
CA ASP A 15 -13.11 21.43 0.82
C ASP A 15 -13.42 19.99 0.39
N LEU A 16 -12.58 19.42 -0.48
CA LEU A 16 -12.73 18.08 -1.04
C LEU A 16 -11.36 17.43 -1.24
N ALA A 17 -11.30 16.11 -1.04
CA ALA A 17 -10.15 15.32 -1.40
C ALA A 17 -10.53 13.98 -2.04
N ILE A 18 -9.69 13.51 -2.97
CA ILE A 18 -9.77 12.15 -3.53
C ILE A 18 -8.71 11.30 -2.83
N ALA A 19 -9.16 10.35 -2.02
CA ALA A 19 -8.29 9.47 -1.27
C ALA A 19 -8.92 8.07 -1.13
N GLY A 20 -8.07 7.08 -0.84
CA GLY A 20 -8.56 5.77 -0.42
C GLY A 20 -9.34 5.87 0.88
N LYS A 21 -10.47 5.17 0.98
CA LYS A 21 -11.30 5.15 2.19
C LYS A 21 -10.47 4.72 3.42
N PRO A 22 -10.41 5.51 4.51
CA PRO A 22 -9.74 5.10 5.74
C PRO A 22 -10.54 4.00 6.45
N GLU A 23 -9.89 3.21 7.31
CA GLU A 23 -10.58 2.22 8.15
C GLU A 23 -11.60 2.90 9.07
N THR A 24 -11.22 4.05 9.63
CA THR A 24 -12.07 4.89 10.47
C THR A 24 -12.27 6.24 9.79
N LEU A 25 -13.52 6.60 9.51
CA LEU A 25 -13.86 7.90 8.95
C LEU A 25 -14.19 8.88 10.10
N PRO A 26 -13.54 10.05 10.18
CA PRO A 26 -13.90 11.07 11.18
C PRO A 26 -15.34 11.55 10.98
N GLY A 27 -16.06 11.78 12.07
CA GLY A 27 -17.47 12.20 12.01
C GLY A 27 -17.71 13.57 11.36
N ALA A 28 -16.66 14.39 11.22
CA ALA A 28 -16.73 15.70 10.55
C ALA A 28 -16.66 15.62 9.01
N VAL A 29 -16.42 14.44 8.44
CA VAL A 29 -16.18 14.27 7.00
C VAL A 29 -17.17 13.27 6.40
N ALA A 30 -17.82 13.65 5.31
CA ALA A 30 -18.62 12.73 4.50
C ALA A 30 -17.72 11.98 3.49
N PHE A 31 -18.02 10.71 3.24
CA PHE A 31 -17.32 9.91 2.23
C PHE A 31 -18.27 9.45 1.14
N SER A 32 -17.88 9.66 -0.12
CA SER A 32 -18.58 9.13 -1.29
C SER A 32 -17.65 8.18 -2.06
N MET A 33 -18.12 6.97 -2.32
CA MET A 33 -17.35 5.98 -3.08
C MET A 33 -17.45 6.28 -4.58
N LEU A 34 -16.30 6.39 -5.25
CA LEU A 34 -16.24 6.45 -6.71
C LEU A 34 -16.04 5.04 -7.30
N GLU A 35 -15.00 4.34 -6.85
CA GLU A 35 -14.64 3.02 -7.36
C GLU A 35 -13.80 2.23 -6.35
N ASN A 36 -13.73 0.90 -6.52
CA ASN A 36 -12.82 0.03 -5.79
C ASN A 36 -11.55 -0.22 -6.60
N LEU A 37 -10.41 0.24 -6.09
CA LEU A 37 -9.11 -0.01 -6.71
C LEU A 37 -8.42 -1.24 -6.10
N ALA A 38 -7.98 -2.15 -6.96
CA ALA A 38 -7.16 -3.28 -6.53
C ALA A 38 -5.72 -2.82 -6.23
N VAL A 39 -5.18 -3.28 -5.10
CA VAL A 39 -3.73 -3.17 -4.84
C VAL A 39 -3.06 -4.38 -5.44
N VAL A 40 -2.07 -4.14 -6.31
CA VAL A 40 -1.31 -5.18 -6.99
C VAL A 40 0.17 -5.08 -6.63
N LEU A 41 0.84 -6.23 -6.59
CA LEU A 41 2.30 -6.28 -6.55
C LEU A 41 2.81 -6.17 -7.98
N ILE A 42 3.70 -5.21 -8.22
CA ILE A 42 4.41 -5.06 -9.49
C ILE A 42 5.83 -5.58 -9.34
N ALA A 43 6.34 -6.21 -10.39
CA ALA A 43 7.69 -6.76 -10.43
C ALA A 43 8.46 -6.19 -11.64
N PRO A 44 9.81 -6.15 -11.59
CA PRO A 44 10.61 -5.71 -12.72
C PRO A 44 10.26 -6.45 -14.01
N ALA A 45 10.18 -5.71 -15.12
CA ALA A 45 9.94 -6.30 -16.44
C ALA A 45 11.19 -6.95 -17.04
N LEU A 46 12.37 -6.42 -16.70
CA LEU A 46 13.66 -6.91 -17.20
C LEU A 46 14.12 -8.17 -16.42
N PRO A 47 14.91 -9.05 -17.05
CA PRO A 47 15.53 -10.18 -16.37
C PRO A 47 16.42 -9.70 -15.21
N CYS A 48 16.11 -10.13 -14.00
CA CYS A 48 16.89 -9.86 -12.80
C CYS A 48 16.57 -10.91 -11.72
N PRO A 49 17.35 -10.98 -10.63
CA PRO A 49 17.12 -11.95 -9.56
C PRO A 49 15.69 -11.89 -8.99
N VAL A 50 15.15 -10.69 -8.75
CA VAL A 50 13.78 -10.51 -8.24
C VAL A 50 12.75 -11.05 -9.23
N ARG A 51 12.91 -10.79 -10.53
CA ARG A 51 12.01 -11.31 -11.56
C ARG A 51 11.99 -12.84 -11.57
N ASN A 52 13.15 -13.48 -11.38
CA ASN A 52 13.24 -14.94 -11.27
C ASN A 52 12.54 -15.47 -10.01
N GLN A 53 12.74 -14.81 -8.86
CA GLN A 53 12.11 -15.20 -7.59
C GLN A 53 10.58 -15.16 -7.67
N VAL A 54 10.01 -14.06 -8.16
CA VAL A 54 8.54 -13.88 -8.22
C VAL A 54 7.87 -14.70 -9.32
N SER A 55 8.64 -15.21 -10.30
CA SER A 55 8.12 -16.04 -11.39
C SER A 55 8.19 -17.54 -11.08
N ALA A 56 8.71 -17.94 -9.91
CA ALA A 56 8.68 -19.32 -9.46
C ALA A 56 7.22 -19.79 -9.28
N GLU A 57 6.96 -21.09 -9.43
CA GLU A 57 5.62 -21.66 -9.23
C GLU A 57 5.07 -21.36 -7.82
N LYS A 58 5.96 -21.35 -6.82
CA LYS A 58 5.68 -20.97 -5.44
C LYS A 58 6.78 -20.03 -4.93
N PRO A 59 6.65 -18.72 -5.17
CA PRO A 59 7.65 -17.75 -4.71
C PRO A 59 7.75 -17.75 -3.19
N ASP A 60 8.98 -17.79 -2.66
CA ASP A 60 9.22 -17.52 -1.25
C ASP A 60 9.24 -16.01 -0.99
N TRP A 61 8.05 -15.46 -0.74
CA TRP A 61 7.83 -14.04 -0.49
C TRP A 61 8.58 -13.50 0.75
N SER A 62 9.12 -14.34 1.63
CA SER A 62 9.95 -13.85 2.74
C SER A 62 11.34 -13.40 2.29
N THR A 63 11.80 -13.89 1.13
CA THR A 63 13.13 -13.61 0.58
C THR A 63 13.13 -12.62 -0.58
N VAL A 64 11.96 -12.30 -1.13
CA VAL A 64 11.81 -11.29 -2.18
C VAL A 64 12.01 -9.90 -1.57
N PRO A 65 12.90 -9.05 -2.10
CA PRO A 65 13.05 -7.68 -1.62
C PRO A 65 11.87 -6.80 -2.05
N PHE A 66 11.21 -6.17 -1.08
CA PHE A 66 10.10 -5.24 -1.29
C PHE A 66 10.56 -3.78 -1.23
N ILE A 67 9.91 -2.94 -2.04
CA ILE A 67 9.91 -1.49 -1.87
C ILE A 67 8.59 -1.13 -1.16
N MET A 68 8.69 -0.45 -0.03
CA MET A 68 7.55 -0.09 0.81
C MET A 68 7.22 1.38 0.66
N ALA A 69 5.93 1.73 0.72
CA ALA A 69 5.56 3.11 1.00
C ALA A 69 5.98 3.48 2.43
N ASP A 70 6.48 4.69 2.63
CA ASP A 70 6.91 5.18 3.95
C ASP A 70 5.74 5.31 4.90
N GLN A 71 4.61 5.77 4.39
CA GLN A 71 3.44 6.06 5.19
C GLN A 71 2.12 5.85 4.42
N GLY A 72 1.02 6.09 5.12
CA GLY A 72 -0.31 6.14 4.54
C GLY A 72 -0.98 4.77 4.29
N PRO A 73 -2.15 4.79 3.62
CA PRO A 73 -3.02 3.62 3.50
C PRO A 73 -2.40 2.44 2.73
N VAL A 74 -1.51 2.72 1.77
CA VAL A 74 -0.85 1.68 0.96
C VAL A 74 0.10 0.85 1.81
N ARG A 75 0.92 1.50 2.65
CA ARG A 75 1.82 0.81 3.59
C ARG A 75 1.06 -0.19 4.46
N ARG A 76 -0.02 0.27 5.09
CA ARG A 76 -0.86 -0.57 5.96
C ARG A 76 -1.46 -1.76 5.21
N ARG A 77 -1.89 -1.57 3.95
CA ARG A 77 -2.40 -2.67 3.11
C ARG A 77 -1.32 -3.72 2.82
N ILE A 78 -0.08 -3.32 2.55
CA ILE A 78 1.03 -4.25 2.34
C ILE A 78 1.37 -5.00 3.64
N GLU A 79 1.40 -4.31 4.79
CA GLU A 79 1.62 -4.96 6.09
C GLU A 79 0.53 -5.99 6.45
N LEU A 80 -0.73 -5.71 6.10
CA LEU A 80 -1.82 -6.67 6.25
C LEU A 80 -1.65 -7.87 5.31
N TRP A 81 -1.15 -7.64 4.09
CA TRP A 81 -0.85 -8.72 3.15
C TRP A 81 0.27 -9.62 3.68
N PHE A 82 1.36 -9.08 4.25
CA PHE A 82 2.41 -9.89 4.89
C PHE A 82 1.85 -10.78 6.00
N ARG A 83 1.03 -10.20 6.89
CA ARG A 83 0.38 -10.95 7.98
C ARG A 83 -0.50 -12.09 7.46
N ARG A 84 -1.31 -11.83 6.43
CA ARG A 84 -2.16 -12.86 5.81
C ARG A 84 -1.37 -14.00 5.17
N ASN A 85 -0.19 -13.69 4.63
CA ASN A 85 0.73 -14.67 4.03
C ASN A 85 1.70 -15.29 5.05
N LYS A 86 1.55 -14.98 6.35
CA LYS A 86 2.43 -15.47 7.43
C LYS A 86 3.91 -15.09 7.24
N ILE A 87 4.16 -13.93 6.63
CA ILE A 87 5.50 -13.38 6.43
C ILE A 87 5.82 -12.48 7.62
N SER A 88 6.57 -13.00 8.59
CA SER A 88 6.90 -12.28 9.82
C SER A 88 8.09 -11.33 9.67
N ASN A 89 9.01 -11.62 8.74
CA ASN A 89 10.21 -10.83 8.50
C ASN A 89 10.41 -10.61 6.99
N PRO A 90 9.63 -9.70 6.38
CA PRO A 90 9.77 -9.40 4.95
C PRO A 90 11.11 -8.68 4.69
N MET A 91 11.78 -9.02 3.59
CA MET A 91 12.98 -8.31 3.17
C MET A 91 12.61 -6.94 2.59
N ILE A 92 12.86 -5.86 3.32
CA ILE A 92 12.61 -4.49 2.85
C ILE A 92 13.91 -3.91 2.28
N TYR A 93 13.92 -3.64 0.98
CA TYR A 93 15.09 -3.05 0.29
C TYR A 93 15.11 -1.53 0.41
N ALA A 94 13.94 -0.90 0.24
CA ALA A 94 13.79 0.54 0.29
C ALA A 94 12.41 0.94 0.78
N THR A 95 12.32 2.19 1.21
CA THR A 95 11.08 2.85 1.62
C THR A 95 10.96 4.15 0.83
N VAL A 96 9.77 4.46 0.30
CA VAL A 96 9.51 5.61 -0.60
C VAL A 96 8.27 6.41 -0.24
#